data_AF-A0A9P9GRI3-F1
#
_entry.id   AF-A0A9P9GRI3-F1
#
_cell.length_a   1.000
_cell.length_b   1.000
_cell.length_c   1.000
_cell.angle_alpha   90.00
_cell.angle_beta   90.00
_cell.angle_gamma   90.00
#
_symmetry.space_group_name_H-M   'P 1'
#
loop_
_entity.id
_entity.type
_entity.pdbx_description
1 polymer ?
#
loop_
_entity_poly.entity_id
_entity_poly.type
_entity_poly.pdbx_seq_one_letter_code
_entity_poly.pdbx_strand_id
1 'polypeptide(L)'
;MRDKSSLTLKERDLDPLPSADVEVKAIENLIGDTRALTGPNATKEAVSALLGHYRVLHFATHGSLSTEVPMLSAIHLADGENITVEDLMWRRLRADLVVLSACKTGRGELTSGDDVIGFARALLAAGAKSVLVSLWSVDDDVTSFLMTKFYEHLKKEWSPAGALQAAQLATRQAKQDDVQRFLTGLRDICPELKLGDAAHPENYSHPMYWAPFIVIGSGRKGAFRSLRATRPDDAERAL
;
A
#
# COMPACT_ATOMS: atom_id res chain seq x y z
N MET A 1 11.11 23.45 -29.39
CA MET A 1 11.55 22.82 -28.13
C MET A 1 10.51 23.17 -27.08
N ARG A 2 9.66 22.21 -26.67
CA ARG A 2 8.66 22.45 -25.62
C ARG A 2 9.37 22.37 -24.27
N ASP A 3 9.11 23.40 -23.47
CA ASP A 3 9.63 23.63 -22.14
C ASP A 3 9.26 22.48 -21.21
N LYS A 4 10.26 21.77 -20.68
CA LYS A 4 10.10 20.67 -19.72
C LYS A 4 9.93 21.18 -18.28
N SER A 5 9.95 22.49 -18.05
CA SER A 5 9.92 23.06 -16.70
C SER A 5 8.51 23.11 -16.06
N SER A 6 7.45 22.80 -16.81
CA SER A 6 6.08 22.74 -16.24
C SER A 6 5.70 21.38 -15.62
N LEU A 7 6.60 20.39 -15.63
CA LEU A 7 6.34 19.03 -15.14
C LEU A 7 7.08 18.68 -13.85
N THR A 8 7.97 19.53 -13.36
CA THR A 8 8.50 19.41 -12.00
C THR A 8 7.49 20.01 -11.04
N LEU A 9 6.67 19.14 -10.45
CA LEU A 9 5.87 19.42 -9.27
C LEU A 9 6.82 19.86 -8.14
N LYS A 10 7.13 21.16 -8.09
CA LYS A 10 7.84 21.81 -6.99
C LYS A 10 7.15 21.47 -5.66
N GLU A 11 7.97 21.00 -4.72
CA GLU A 11 7.77 21.04 -3.26
C GLU A 11 6.29 21.08 -2.85
N ARG A 12 5.62 19.93 -2.95
CA ARG A 12 4.35 19.75 -2.25
C ARG A 12 4.68 19.48 -0.81
N ASP A 13 4.29 20.39 0.06
CA ASP A 13 4.25 20.22 1.51
C ASP A 13 3.20 19.14 1.81
N LEU A 14 3.59 17.87 1.63
CA LEU A 14 2.75 16.74 1.98
C LEU A 14 2.83 16.60 3.49
N ASP A 15 1.68 16.71 4.15
CA ASP A 15 1.61 16.45 5.58
C ASP A 15 2.24 15.08 5.87
N PRO A 16 3.07 14.96 6.92
CA PRO A 16 3.58 13.67 7.33
C PRO A 16 2.44 12.66 7.51
N LEU A 17 2.71 11.40 7.19
CA LEU A 17 1.82 10.26 7.46
C LEU A 17 2.40 9.38 8.59
N PRO A 18 2.39 9.81 9.87
CA PRO A 18 2.88 8.98 10.98
C PRO A 18 2.23 7.60 11.04
N SER A 19 0.98 7.51 10.60
CA SER A 19 0.21 6.29 10.49
C SER A 19 0.70 5.31 9.42
N ALA A 20 1.36 5.78 8.37
CA ALA A 20 1.99 4.89 7.40
C ALA A 20 3.10 4.06 8.05
N ASP A 21 3.88 4.67 8.93
CA ASP A 21 4.92 3.97 9.69
C ASP A 21 4.29 2.95 10.66
N VAL A 22 3.11 3.25 11.22
CA VAL A 22 2.36 2.31 12.07
C VAL A 22 2.02 1.05 11.28
N GLU A 23 1.39 1.24 10.12
CA GLU A 23 0.92 0.15 9.26
C GLU A 23 2.08 -0.72 8.76
N VAL A 24 3.14 -0.10 8.25
CA VAL A 24 4.31 -0.82 7.71
C VAL A 24 4.99 -1.64 8.81
N LYS A 25 5.17 -1.08 10.01
CA LYS A 25 5.76 -1.80 11.15
C LYS A 25 4.88 -2.95 11.62
N ALA A 26 3.56 -2.78 11.64
CA ALA A 26 2.62 -3.85 11.98
C ALA A 26 2.74 -5.03 11.00
N ILE A 27 2.84 -4.73 9.70
CA ILE A 27 2.98 -5.73 8.65
C ILE A 27 4.35 -6.43 8.72
N GLU A 28 5.44 -5.68 8.94
CA GLU A 28 6.80 -6.23 9.08
C GLU A 28 6.89 -7.24 10.21
N ASN A 29 6.37 -6.89 11.40
CA ASN A 29 6.33 -7.79 12.55
C ASN A 29 5.49 -9.05 12.29
N LEU A 30 4.41 -8.94 11.50
CA LEU A 30 3.53 -10.05 11.21
C LEU A 30 4.11 -11.01 10.17
N ILE A 31 4.66 -10.49 9.08
CA ILE A 31 5.06 -11.29 7.92
C ILE A 31 6.45 -11.90 8.13
N GLY A 32 7.41 -11.12 8.65
CA GLY A 32 8.83 -11.47 8.65
C GLY A 32 9.41 -11.56 7.23
N ASP A 33 10.74 -11.54 7.09
CA ASP A 33 11.41 -11.49 5.77
C ASP A 33 10.90 -10.34 4.88
N THR A 34 10.81 -9.15 5.48
CA THR A 34 10.37 -7.91 4.84
C THR A 34 11.50 -6.89 4.82
N ARG A 35 11.39 -5.92 3.91
CA ARG A 35 12.24 -4.72 3.90
C ARG A 35 11.33 -3.49 3.97
N ALA A 36 11.20 -2.92 5.17
CA ALA A 36 10.51 -1.66 5.36
C ALA A 36 11.41 -0.46 5.00
N LEU A 37 10.89 0.48 4.23
CA LEU A 37 11.45 1.83 4.05
C LEU A 37 10.45 2.82 4.63
N THR A 38 10.81 3.48 5.74
CA THR A 38 9.94 4.40 6.48
C THR A 38 10.62 5.75 6.67
N GLY A 39 9.80 6.80 6.85
CA GLY A 39 10.28 8.16 7.05
C GLY A 39 11.33 8.59 6.00
N PRO A 40 12.44 9.26 6.41
CA PRO A 40 13.46 9.76 5.49
C PRO A 40 14.16 8.70 4.62
N ASN A 41 14.02 7.41 4.95
CA ASN A 41 14.65 6.32 4.19
C ASN A 41 13.84 5.88 2.97
N ALA A 42 12.59 6.33 2.85
CA ALA A 42 11.72 6.03 1.71
C ALA A 42 12.03 6.97 0.53
N THR A 43 13.26 6.92 0.01
CA THR A 43 13.75 7.74 -1.13
C THR A 43 13.52 7.05 -2.47
N LYS A 44 13.55 7.79 -3.58
CA LYS A 44 13.39 7.23 -4.94
C LYS A 44 14.47 6.21 -5.25
N GLU A 45 15.71 6.48 -4.89
CA GLU A 45 16.82 5.56 -5.12
C GLU A 45 16.63 4.27 -4.31
N ALA A 46 16.27 4.39 -3.02
CA ALA A 46 16.07 3.24 -2.14
C ALA A 46 14.92 2.37 -2.62
N VAL A 47 13.77 2.96 -2.97
CA VAL A 47 12.63 2.23 -3.53
C VAL A 47 13.00 1.59 -4.86
N SER A 48 13.61 2.35 -5.77
CA SER A 48 13.99 1.86 -7.10
C SER A 48 14.97 0.69 -7.05
N ALA A 49 15.88 0.65 -6.08
CA ALA A 49 16.82 -0.44 -5.89
C ALA A 49 16.13 -1.75 -5.45
N LEU A 50 14.92 -1.68 -4.87
CA LEU A 50 14.16 -2.84 -4.43
C LEU A 50 13.09 -3.27 -5.45
N LEU A 51 12.71 -2.40 -6.38
CA LEU A 51 11.74 -2.74 -7.42
C LEU A 51 12.21 -3.94 -8.25
N GLY A 52 11.32 -4.91 -8.44
CA GLY A 52 11.61 -6.14 -9.19
C GLY A 52 12.22 -7.28 -8.36
N HIS A 53 12.68 -7.01 -7.12
CA HIS A 53 13.17 -8.04 -6.20
C HIS A 53 12.07 -8.65 -5.32
N TYR A 54 10.96 -7.94 -5.14
CA TYR A 54 9.85 -8.37 -4.30
C TYR A 54 8.61 -8.69 -5.11
N ARG A 55 7.86 -9.70 -4.64
CA ARG A 55 6.61 -10.15 -5.26
C ARG A 55 5.38 -9.56 -4.61
N VAL A 56 5.52 -9.02 -3.40
CA VAL A 56 4.50 -8.22 -2.74
C VAL A 56 5.10 -6.87 -2.44
N LEU A 57 4.47 -5.82 -2.93
CA LEU A 57 4.85 -4.43 -2.68
C LEU A 57 3.72 -3.75 -1.92
N HIS A 58 4.07 -2.98 -0.90
CA HIS A 58 3.12 -2.27 -0.06
C HIS A 58 3.53 -0.81 0.02
N PHE A 59 2.61 0.09 -0.36
CA PHE A 59 2.82 1.52 -0.34
C PHE A 59 1.74 2.19 0.51
N ALA A 60 2.13 2.56 1.74
CA ALA A 60 1.38 3.43 2.62
C ALA A 60 1.90 4.87 2.47
N THR A 61 1.60 5.53 1.35
CA THR A 61 2.06 6.89 1.10
C THR A 61 1.09 7.62 0.19
N HIS A 62 1.20 8.95 0.16
CA HIS A 62 0.48 9.79 -0.78
C HIS A 62 0.75 9.37 -2.23
N GLY A 63 -0.26 9.57 -3.07
CA GLY A 63 -0.14 9.40 -4.51
C GLY A 63 -0.78 10.56 -5.24
N SER A 64 -0.46 10.71 -6.51
CA SER A 64 -1.16 11.60 -7.42
C SER A 64 -1.58 10.85 -8.67
N LEU A 65 -2.76 11.21 -9.15
CA LEU A 65 -3.40 10.59 -10.31
C LEU A 65 -3.43 11.62 -11.42
N SER A 66 -2.95 11.23 -12.61
CA SER A 66 -3.09 12.03 -13.82
C SER A 66 -4.12 11.37 -14.73
N THR A 67 -5.28 12.01 -14.87
CA THR A 67 -6.36 11.54 -15.74
C THR A 67 -6.06 11.79 -17.22
N GLU A 68 -5.27 12.84 -17.52
CA GLU A 68 -4.84 13.18 -18.87
C GLU A 68 -3.72 12.27 -19.36
N VAL A 69 -2.73 11.99 -18.51
CA VAL A 69 -1.57 11.15 -18.83
C VAL A 69 -1.36 10.12 -17.72
N PRO A 70 -2.08 8.99 -17.73
CA PRO A 70 -2.05 7.99 -16.66
C PRO A 70 -0.64 7.51 -16.26
N MET A 71 0.29 7.52 -17.22
CA MET A 71 1.71 7.18 -17.04
C MET A 71 2.45 8.10 -16.06
N LEU A 72 1.97 9.33 -15.86
CA LEU A 72 2.52 10.29 -14.92
C LEU A 72 1.88 10.21 -13.52
N SER A 73 0.91 9.32 -13.32
CA SER A 73 0.42 9.02 -11.98
C SER A 73 1.58 8.47 -11.15
N ALA A 74 1.67 8.89 -9.89
CA ALA A 74 2.88 8.70 -9.11
C ALA A 74 2.61 8.42 -7.63
N ILE A 75 3.55 7.69 -7.05
CA ILE A 75 3.72 7.48 -5.61
C ILE A 75 4.70 8.55 -5.12
N HIS A 76 4.31 9.30 -4.10
CA HIS A 76 5.14 10.35 -3.50
C HIS A 76 6.07 9.75 -2.44
N LEU A 77 7.32 10.20 -2.42
CA LEU A 77 8.38 9.69 -1.55
C LEU A 77 8.90 10.78 -0.59
N ALA A 78 9.62 10.34 0.44
CA ALA A 78 10.00 11.20 1.58
C ALA A 78 11.06 12.26 1.22
N ASP A 79 11.79 12.06 0.14
CA ASP A 79 12.79 12.97 -0.43
C ASP A 79 12.17 14.02 -1.37
N GLY A 80 10.84 14.04 -1.51
CA GLY A 80 10.13 14.93 -2.44
C GLY A 80 10.13 14.42 -3.88
N GLU A 81 10.73 13.26 -4.15
CA GLU A 81 10.69 12.64 -5.47
C GLU A 81 9.46 11.73 -5.63
N ASN A 82 9.32 11.20 -6.85
CA ASN A 82 8.15 10.45 -7.28
C ASN A 82 8.56 9.16 -8.00
N ILE A 83 7.85 8.07 -7.72
CA ILE A 83 7.84 6.86 -8.54
C ILE A 83 6.59 6.89 -9.40
N THR A 84 6.76 7.16 -10.69
CA THR A 84 5.67 7.20 -11.66
C THR A 84 5.32 5.79 -12.15
N VAL A 85 4.14 5.63 -12.77
CA VAL A 85 3.82 4.40 -13.51
C VAL A 85 4.88 4.13 -14.58
N GLU A 86 5.38 5.16 -15.28
CA GLU A 86 6.45 5.01 -16.27
C GLU A 86 7.72 4.39 -15.65
N ASP A 87 8.14 4.87 -14.48
CA ASP A 87 9.26 4.29 -13.74
C ASP A 87 9.03 2.80 -13.44
N LEU A 88 7.82 2.45 -12.99
CA LEU A 88 7.43 1.06 -12.66
C LEU A 88 7.41 0.16 -13.91
N MET A 89 6.98 0.67 -15.06
CA MET A 89 6.99 -0.07 -16.33
C MET A 89 8.42 -0.36 -16.79
N TRP A 90 9.30 0.63 -16.77
CA TRP A 90 10.69 0.46 -17.23
C TRP A 90 11.51 -0.46 -16.33
N ARG A 91 11.15 -0.56 -15.05
CA ARG A 91 11.78 -1.49 -14.09
C ARG A 91 11.23 -2.92 -14.15
N ARG A 92 10.27 -3.23 -15.05
CA ARG A 92 9.61 -4.54 -15.20
C ARG A 92 9.08 -5.06 -13.86
N LEU A 93 8.05 -4.42 -13.35
CA LEU A 93 7.38 -4.83 -12.12
C LEU A 93 6.96 -6.31 -12.20
N ARG A 94 7.60 -7.19 -11.41
CA ARG A 94 7.28 -8.62 -11.31
C ARG A 94 6.54 -8.94 -10.01
N ALA A 95 5.59 -8.08 -9.65
CA ALA A 95 4.82 -8.22 -8.43
C ALA A 95 3.59 -9.13 -8.64
N ASP A 96 3.39 -10.07 -7.73
CA ASP A 96 2.12 -10.79 -7.63
C ASP A 96 1.01 -9.92 -7.03
N LEU A 97 1.38 -9.01 -6.11
CA LEU A 97 0.47 -8.10 -5.46
C LEU A 97 1.14 -6.74 -5.21
N VAL A 98 0.47 -5.66 -5.59
CA VAL A 98 0.78 -4.30 -5.16
C VAL A 98 -0.35 -3.81 -4.26
N VAL A 99 -0.02 -3.29 -3.09
CA VAL A 99 -0.98 -2.71 -2.14
C VAL A 99 -0.75 -1.21 -2.05
N LEU A 100 -1.81 -0.45 -2.26
CA LEU A 100 -1.87 1.00 -2.11
C LEU A 100 -2.87 1.31 -0.99
N SER A 101 -2.39 1.42 0.25
CA SER A 101 -3.27 1.55 1.41
C SER A 101 -3.64 3.00 1.73
N ALA A 102 -2.76 3.96 1.43
CA ALA A 102 -2.92 5.35 1.83
C ALA A 102 -2.85 6.36 0.65
N CYS A 103 -3.63 6.18 -0.42
CA CYS A 103 -3.73 7.18 -1.48
C CYS A 103 -4.57 8.41 -1.07
N LYS A 104 -4.10 9.19 -0.09
CA LYS A 104 -4.58 10.57 0.13
C LYS A 104 -4.02 11.40 -1.02
N THR A 105 -4.75 11.54 -2.13
CA THR A 105 -4.33 12.45 -3.19
C THR A 105 -4.34 13.86 -2.61
N GLY A 106 -3.18 14.49 -2.51
CA GLY A 106 -2.94 15.76 -1.79
C GLY A 106 -3.61 17.00 -2.40
N ARG A 107 -4.85 16.87 -2.88
CA ARG A 107 -5.67 17.96 -3.42
C ARG A 107 -6.95 18.23 -2.64
N GLY A 108 -7.37 17.39 -1.71
CA GLY A 108 -8.72 17.51 -1.12
C GLY A 108 -9.85 17.39 -2.15
N GLU A 109 -9.53 17.11 -3.41
CA GLU A 109 -10.46 16.74 -4.45
C GLU A 109 -10.84 15.28 -4.19
N LEU A 110 -12.14 15.03 -4.05
CA LEU A 110 -12.71 13.69 -4.09
C LEU A 110 -12.10 12.97 -5.30
N THR A 111 -11.24 11.98 -5.05
CA THR A 111 -10.81 11.05 -6.09
C THR A 111 -12.08 10.41 -6.64
N SER A 112 -12.35 10.64 -7.92
CA SER A 112 -13.39 9.86 -8.57
C SER A 112 -12.91 8.41 -8.57
N GLY A 113 -13.81 7.46 -8.28
CA GLY A 113 -13.44 6.04 -8.27
C GLY A 113 -12.76 5.57 -9.58
N ASP A 114 -13.06 6.27 -10.69
CA ASP A 114 -12.44 6.04 -12.00
C ASP A 114 -10.94 6.34 -12.04
N ASP A 115 -10.46 7.34 -11.31
CA ASP A 115 -9.05 7.74 -11.30
C ASP A 115 -8.19 6.68 -10.61
N VAL A 116 -8.72 6.16 -9.49
CA VAL A 116 -8.12 5.06 -8.74
C VAL A 116 -8.04 3.78 -9.59
N ILE A 117 -9.11 3.49 -10.34
CA ILE A 117 -9.13 2.37 -11.29
C ILE A 117 -8.09 2.58 -12.40
N GLY A 118 -7.92 3.80 -12.90
CA GLY A 118 -6.92 4.16 -13.90
C GLY A 118 -5.49 3.83 -13.44
N PHE A 119 -5.14 4.19 -12.21
CA PHE A 119 -3.82 3.89 -11.64
C PHE A 119 -3.60 2.40 -11.36
N ALA A 120 -4.62 1.71 -10.85
CA ALA A 120 -4.55 0.26 -10.70
C ALA A 120 -4.35 -0.45 -12.05
N ARG A 121 -5.03 -0.02 -13.11
CA ARG A 121 -4.80 -0.53 -14.47
C ARG A 121 -3.38 -0.28 -14.96
N ALA A 122 -2.83 0.89 -14.64
CA ALA A 122 -1.47 1.26 -15.00
C ALA A 122 -0.42 0.36 -14.32
N LEU A 123 -0.62 0.04 -13.03
CA LEU A 123 0.20 -0.93 -12.29
C LEU A 123 0.09 -2.35 -12.85
N LEU A 124 -1.12 -2.78 -13.23
CA LEU A 124 -1.32 -4.06 -13.92
C LEU A 124 -0.57 -4.10 -15.26
N ALA A 125 -0.62 -3.02 -16.04
CA ALA A 125 0.13 -2.88 -17.28
C ALA A 125 1.66 -2.87 -17.05
N ALA A 126 2.12 -2.35 -15.91
CA ALA A 126 3.53 -2.41 -15.50
C ALA A 126 4.01 -3.81 -15.10
N GLY A 127 3.10 -4.77 -14.90
CA GLY A 127 3.40 -6.18 -14.65
C GLY A 127 2.94 -6.70 -13.29
N ALA A 128 2.23 -5.89 -12.49
CA ALA A 128 1.54 -6.40 -11.31
C ALA A 128 0.45 -7.41 -11.72
N LYS A 129 0.36 -8.56 -11.03
CA LYS A 129 -0.73 -9.52 -11.28
C LYS A 129 -2.03 -9.15 -10.58
N SER A 130 -1.93 -8.48 -9.45
CA SER A 130 -3.05 -7.97 -8.67
C SER A 130 -2.68 -6.66 -8.00
N VAL A 131 -3.66 -5.78 -7.83
CA VAL A 131 -3.53 -4.50 -7.14
C VAL A 131 -4.64 -4.39 -6.12
N LEU A 132 -4.29 -4.09 -4.87
CA LEU A 132 -5.23 -3.68 -3.83
C LEU A 132 -5.13 -2.16 -3.69
N VAL A 133 -6.27 -1.47 -3.72
CA VAL A 133 -6.32 0.00 -3.62
C VAL A 133 -7.57 0.47 -2.88
N SER A 134 -7.48 1.61 -2.20
CA SER A 134 -8.63 2.32 -1.60
C SER A 134 -9.30 3.28 -2.60
N LEU A 135 -10.63 3.26 -2.62
CA LEU A 135 -11.47 4.18 -3.38
C LEU A 135 -11.64 5.56 -2.70
N TRP A 136 -11.53 5.61 -1.38
CA TRP A 136 -11.59 6.83 -0.57
C TRP A 136 -10.72 6.69 0.67
N SER A 137 -10.35 7.81 1.28
CA SER A 137 -9.58 7.86 2.53
C SER A 137 -10.39 7.27 3.68
N VAL A 138 -9.75 6.40 4.45
CA VAL A 138 -10.27 5.87 5.72
C VAL A 138 -9.42 6.41 6.85
N ASP A 139 -10.01 6.44 8.04
CA ASP A 139 -9.25 6.63 9.27
C ASP A 139 -8.03 5.70 9.34
N ASP A 140 -6.92 6.27 9.78
CA ASP A 140 -5.61 5.66 9.66
C ASP A 140 -5.45 4.44 10.59
N ASP A 141 -6.02 4.49 11.79
CA ASP A 141 -5.94 3.40 12.77
C ASP A 141 -6.78 2.19 12.32
N VAL A 142 -7.95 2.46 11.75
CA VAL A 142 -8.80 1.42 11.16
C VAL A 142 -8.18 0.82 9.92
N THR A 143 -7.47 1.63 9.12
CA THR A 143 -6.72 1.15 7.95
C THR A 143 -5.61 0.20 8.39
N SER A 144 -4.84 0.57 9.40
CA SER A 144 -3.79 -0.28 10.00
C SER A 144 -4.36 -1.61 10.51
N PHE A 145 -5.52 -1.56 11.18
CA PHE A 145 -6.23 -2.76 11.63
C PHE A 145 -6.65 -3.65 10.44
N LEU A 146 -7.33 -3.08 9.44
CA LEU A 146 -7.79 -3.81 8.26
C LEU A 146 -6.61 -4.42 7.49
N MET A 147 -5.53 -3.68 7.29
CA MET A 147 -4.34 -4.15 6.57
C MET A 147 -3.63 -5.25 7.33
N THR A 148 -3.52 -5.14 8.66
CA THR A 148 -2.97 -6.25 9.45
C THR A 148 -3.82 -7.50 9.30
N LYS A 149 -5.15 -7.38 9.37
CA LYS A 149 -6.07 -8.52 9.12
C LYS A 149 -5.93 -9.07 7.70
N PHE A 150 -5.73 -8.22 6.70
CA PHE A 150 -5.48 -8.65 5.34
C PHE A 150 -4.20 -9.51 5.24
N TYR A 151 -3.08 -9.03 5.79
CA TYR A 151 -1.80 -9.75 5.78
C TYR A 151 -1.83 -11.02 6.64
N GLU A 152 -2.60 -11.06 7.73
CA GLU A 152 -2.79 -12.28 8.55
C GLU A 152 -3.39 -13.42 7.72
N HIS A 153 -4.37 -13.10 6.86
CA HIS A 153 -4.99 -14.07 5.96
C HIS A 153 -4.10 -14.38 4.75
N LEU A 154 -3.39 -13.38 4.22
CA LEU A 154 -2.46 -13.58 3.11
C LEU A 154 -1.30 -14.52 3.50
N LYS A 155 -0.78 -14.40 4.73
CA LYS A 155 0.23 -15.32 5.30
C LYS A 155 -0.25 -16.77 5.40
N LYS A 156 -1.57 -16.97 5.52
CA LYS A 156 -2.24 -18.29 5.49
C LYS A 156 -2.50 -18.80 4.06
N GLU A 157 -1.87 -18.20 3.06
CA GLU A 157 -1.98 -18.53 1.63
C GLU A 157 -3.38 -18.32 1.01
N TRP A 158 -4.19 -17.42 1.58
CA TRP A 158 -5.46 -17.03 0.98
C TRP A 158 -5.22 -16.25 -0.32
N SER A 159 -6.20 -16.24 -1.23
CA SER A 159 -6.14 -15.33 -2.38
C SER A 159 -6.27 -13.88 -1.89
N PRO A 160 -5.71 -12.88 -2.59
CA PRO A 160 -5.86 -11.48 -2.20
C PRO A 160 -7.33 -11.07 -2.01
N ALA A 161 -8.22 -11.52 -2.90
CA ALA A 161 -9.66 -11.26 -2.77
C ALA A 161 -10.27 -11.90 -1.50
N GLY A 162 -9.91 -13.16 -1.19
CA GLY A 162 -10.40 -13.83 0.02
C GLY A 162 -9.83 -13.22 1.31
N ALA A 163 -8.56 -12.85 1.30
CA ALA A 163 -7.91 -12.17 2.42
C ALA A 163 -8.54 -10.79 2.68
N LEU A 164 -8.84 -10.03 1.61
CA LEU A 164 -9.52 -8.74 1.75
C LEU A 164 -10.94 -8.92 2.27
N GLN A 165 -11.71 -9.87 1.73
CA GLN A 165 -13.06 -10.15 2.24
C GLN A 165 -13.05 -10.47 3.74
N ALA A 166 -12.12 -11.32 4.19
CA ALA A 166 -12.00 -11.68 5.59
C ALA A 166 -11.62 -10.46 6.46
N ALA A 167 -10.70 -9.63 5.99
CA ALA A 167 -10.32 -8.39 6.66
C ALA A 167 -11.49 -7.41 6.76
N GLN A 168 -12.24 -7.22 5.68
CA GLN A 168 -13.43 -6.35 5.66
C GLN A 168 -14.51 -6.83 6.63
N LEU A 169 -14.75 -8.14 6.71
CA LEU A 169 -15.70 -8.72 7.66
C LEU A 169 -15.23 -8.52 9.11
N ALA A 170 -13.94 -8.73 9.38
CA ALA A 170 -13.36 -8.48 10.70
C ALA A 170 -13.51 -7.01 11.11
N THR A 171 -13.17 -6.07 10.23
CA THR A 171 -13.33 -4.63 10.48
C THR A 171 -14.80 -4.25 10.67
N ARG A 172 -15.72 -4.74 9.83
CA ARG A 172 -17.15 -4.47 9.95
C ARG A 172 -17.74 -4.92 11.29
N GLN A 173 -17.20 -6.00 11.86
CA GLN A 173 -17.64 -6.56 13.14
C GLN A 173 -16.90 -5.96 14.35
N ALA A 174 -15.83 -5.21 14.12
CA ALA A 174 -15.00 -4.64 15.18
C ALA A 174 -15.72 -3.50 15.92
N LYS A 175 -15.53 -3.49 17.23
CA LYS A 175 -15.85 -2.35 18.11
C LYS A 175 -14.61 -1.48 18.32
N GLN A 176 -14.83 -0.30 18.87
CA GLN A 176 -13.73 0.60 19.27
C GLN A 176 -12.67 -0.11 20.13
N ASP A 177 -13.10 -0.89 21.13
CA ASP A 177 -12.20 -1.62 22.03
C ASP A 177 -11.30 -2.63 21.31
N ASP A 178 -11.79 -3.25 20.23
CA ASP A 178 -11.01 -4.24 19.47
C ASP A 178 -9.85 -3.57 18.74
N VAL A 179 -10.12 -2.43 18.11
CA VAL A 179 -9.10 -1.60 17.46
C VAL A 179 -8.15 -1.03 18.51
N GLN A 180 -8.65 -0.48 19.62
CA GLN A 180 -7.81 0.07 20.67
C GLN A 180 -6.85 -0.97 21.28
N ARG A 181 -7.32 -2.21 21.50
CA ARG A 181 -6.47 -3.32 21.96
C ARG A 181 -5.41 -3.69 20.94
N PHE A 182 -5.78 -3.73 19.66
CA PHE A 182 -4.83 -3.94 18.57
C PHE A 182 -3.74 -2.87 18.55
N LEU A 183 -4.12 -1.60 18.61
CA LEU A 183 -3.18 -0.48 18.61
C LEU A 183 -2.27 -0.48 19.85
N THR A 184 -2.83 -0.81 21.02
CA THR A 184 -2.06 -0.97 22.27
C THR A 184 -1.02 -2.08 22.12
N GLY A 185 -1.42 -3.23 21.57
CA GLY A 185 -0.49 -4.34 21.32
C GLY A 185 0.62 -3.97 20.32
N LEU A 186 0.33 -3.14 19.32
CA LEU A 186 1.37 -2.61 18.43
C LEU A 186 2.32 -1.66 19.15
N ARG A 187 1.82 -0.81 20.06
CA ARG A 187 2.65 0.10 20.85
C ARG A 187 3.60 -0.65 21.78
N ASP A 188 3.19 -1.79 22.34
CA ASP A 188 4.07 -2.63 23.16
C ASP A 188 5.24 -3.22 22.33
N ILE A 189 5.01 -3.49 21.05
CA ILE A 189 6.03 -4.01 20.12
C ILE A 189 6.88 -2.88 19.54
N CYS A 190 6.29 -1.70 19.34
CA CYS A 190 6.90 -0.53 18.72
C CYS A 190 6.58 0.72 19.54
N PRO A 191 7.35 1.03 20.60
CA PRO A 191 7.05 2.15 21.49
C PRO A 191 7.09 3.53 20.82
N GLU A 192 7.88 3.63 19.74
CA GLU A 192 8.06 4.84 18.91
C GLU A 192 6.82 5.22 18.07
N LEU A 193 5.80 4.36 18.07
CA LEU A 193 4.68 4.38 17.15
C LEU A 193 3.64 5.41 17.61
N LYS A 194 3.54 6.51 16.85
CA LYS A 194 2.54 7.57 17.06
C LYS A 194 1.22 7.12 16.48
N LEU A 195 0.30 6.72 17.35
CA LEU A 195 -1.09 6.44 17.00
C LEU A 195 -1.82 7.75 16.73
N GLY A 196 -2.86 7.70 15.88
CA GLY A 196 -3.72 8.85 15.66
C GLY A 196 -4.47 9.23 16.94
N ASP A 197 -4.75 10.52 17.11
CA ASP A 197 -5.67 11.02 18.14
C ASP A 197 -7.13 11.05 17.62
N ALA A 198 -7.43 10.28 16.57
CA ALA A 198 -8.71 10.34 15.88
C ALA A 198 -9.84 9.87 16.80
N ALA A 199 -10.96 10.61 16.80
CA ALA A 199 -12.15 10.19 17.52
C ALA A 199 -12.69 8.89 16.88
N HIS A 200 -12.48 7.77 17.58
CA HIS A 200 -12.97 6.49 17.12
C HIS A 200 -14.49 6.37 17.36
N PRO A 201 -15.27 5.91 16.37
CA PRO A 201 -16.68 5.60 16.57
C PRO A 201 -16.84 4.39 17.49
N GLU A 202 -18.00 4.23 18.11
CA GLU A 202 -18.31 3.06 18.97
C GLU A 202 -18.13 1.72 18.23
N ASN A 203 -18.36 1.70 16.92
CA ASN A 203 -18.13 0.54 16.06
C ASN A 203 -17.81 0.94 14.61
N TYR A 204 -17.26 -0.01 13.85
CA TYR A 204 -16.84 0.19 12.46
C TYR A 204 -17.76 -0.51 11.45
N SER A 205 -19.04 -0.71 11.80
CA SER A 205 -19.99 -1.41 10.92
C SER A 205 -20.34 -0.62 9.65
N HIS A 206 -20.20 0.71 9.70
CA HIS A 206 -20.48 1.59 8.57
C HIS A 206 -19.50 1.32 7.40
N PRO A 207 -19.98 1.20 6.14
CA PRO A 207 -19.15 0.86 4.99
C PRO A 207 -17.95 1.78 4.74
N MET A 208 -18.00 3.03 5.21
CA MET A 208 -16.89 3.97 5.07
C MET A 208 -15.55 3.42 5.59
N TYR A 209 -15.58 2.51 6.57
CA TYR A 209 -14.39 1.99 7.25
C TYR A 209 -13.78 0.75 6.61
N TRP A 210 -14.55 -0.02 5.84
CA TRP A 210 -14.11 -1.34 5.33
C TRP A 210 -14.38 -1.53 3.85
N ALA A 211 -15.36 -0.86 3.26
CA ALA A 211 -15.70 -0.99 1.85
C ALA A 211 -14.82 -0.24 0.82
N PRO A 212 -13.91 0.70 1.17
CA PRO A 212 -13.13 1.40 0.13
C PRO A 212 -12.12 0.52 -0.58
N PHE A 213 -11.63 -0.51 0.10
CA PHE A 213 -10.58 -1.35 -0.44
C PHE A 213 -11.16 -2.34 -1.45
N ILE A 214 -10.55 -2.38 -2.62
CA ILE A 214 -10.87 -3.33 -3.69
C ILE A 214 -9.60 -4.02 -4.18
N VAL A 215 -9.74 -5.24 -4.70
CA VAL A 215 -8.67 -5.92 -5.43
C VAL A 215 -9.04 -6.01 -6.91
N ILE A 216 -8.10 -5.63 -7.77
CA ILE A 216 -8.21 -5.75 -9.23
C ILE A 216 -7.09 -6.68 -9.72
N GLY A 217 -7.42 -7.68 -10.53
CA GLY A 217 -6.44 -8.55 -11.19
C GLY A 217 -6.68 -10.04 -10.99
N SER A 218 -5.63 -10.83 -11.19
CA SER A 218 -5.64 -12.29 -11.09
C SER A 218 -5.84 -12.73 -9.64
N GLY A 219 -7.09 -13.04 -9.25
CA GLY A 219 -7.45 -13.60 -7.93
C GLY A 219 -6.91 -15.02 -7.62
N ARG A 220 -5.82 -15.44 -8.28
CA ARG A 220 -5.19 -16.75 -8.08
C ARG A 220 -4.54 -16.83 -6.70
N LYS A 221 -4.66 -18.00 -6.07
CA LYS A 221 -3.93 -18.34 -4.84
C LYS A 221 -2.42 -18.36 -5.13
N GLY A 222 -1.60 -17.91 -4.19
CA GLY A 222 -0.15 -18.14 -4.22
C GLY A 222 0.77 -16.93 -4.32
N ALA A 223 0.30 -15.69 -4.10
CA ALA A 223 1.19 -14.53 -3.93
C ALA A 223 2.25 -14.76 -2.83
N PHE A 224 1.92 -15.60 -1.83
CA PHE A 224 2.82 -15.99 -0.75
C PHE A 224 3.65 -17.26 -1.04
N ARG A 225 3.24 -18.10 -1.99
CA ARG A 225 3.96 -19.34 -2.36
C ARG A 225 5.35 -19.04 -2.94
N SER A 226 5.52 -17.83 -3.45
CA SER A 226 6.78 -17.34 -4.00
C SER A 226 7.68 -16.60 -3.02
N LEU A 227 7.22 -16.23 -1.83
CA LEU A 227 8.10 -15.65 -0.79
C LEU A 227 9.12 -16.68 -0.30
N ARG A 228 8.79 -17.98 -0.37
CA ARG A 228 9.74 -19.06 -0.04
C ARG A 228 10.70 -19.42 -1.18
N ALA A 229 10.51 -18.90 -2.39
CA ALA A 229 11.15 -19.45 -3.60
C ALA A 229 12.21 -18.54 -4.24
N THR A 230 12.65 -17.47 -3.57
CA THR A 230 13.61 -16.52 -4.14
C THR A 230 14.75 -16.19 -3.19
N ARG A 231 15.49 -17.21 -2.75
CA ARG A 231 16.92 -16.96 -2.49
C ARG A 231 17.61 -16.78 -3.85
N PRO A 232 18.41 -15.73 -4.05
CA PRO A 232 19.20 -15.53 -5.28
C PRO A 232 20.07 -16.73 -5.63
N ASP A 233 20.48 -17.50 -4.62
CA ASP A 233 21.45 -18.61 -4.75
C ASP A 233 20.89 -19.85 -5.48
N ASP A 234 19.56 -19.96 -5.66
CA ASP A 234 18.94 -21.13 -6.32
C ASP A 234 18.79 -20.95 -7.84
N ALA A 235 19.10 -19.76 -8.39
CA ALA A 235 18.93 -19.45 -9.81
C ALA A 235 20.08 -19.96 -10.71
N GLU A 236 21.22 -20.39 -10.15
CA GLU A 236 22.36 -20.89 -10.94
C GLU A 236 22.22 -22.35 -11.41
N ARG A 237 21.07 -23.01 -11.20
CA ARG A 237 20.84 -24.40 -11.64
C ARG A 237 19.77 -24.60 -12.71
N ALA A 238 19.29 -23.54 -13.35
CA ALA A 238 18.40 -23.68 -14.49
C ALA A 238 18.64 -22.58 -15.54
N LEU A 239 19.65 -22.81 -16.39
CA LEU A 239 19.91 -22.23 -17.72
C LEU A 239 19.99 -20.70 -17.83
#